data_AF-A0A970BCA8-F1
#
_entry.id   AF-A0A970BCA8-F1
#
_cell.length_a   1.000
_cell.length_b   1.000
_cell.length_c   1.000
_cell.angle_alpha   90.00
_cell.angle_beta   90.00
_cell.angle_gamma   90.00
#
_symmetry.space_group_name_H-M   'P 1'
#
loop_
_entity.id
_entity.type
_entity.pdbx_description
1 polymer ?
#
loop_
_entity_poly.entity_id
_entity_poly.type
_entity_poly.pdbx_seq_one_letter_code
_entity_poly.pdbx_strand_id
1 'polypeptide(L)'
;MFIEILKISIPALLLMITIIVVLKQIHKKEIDIKKIEQISRNQKLITPLRLQSYERLILFLERIGPNHLIIRVQQPNMSALELQKSMLANIRTEYEHNLSQQLY
;
A
#
# COMPACT_ATOMS: atom_id res chain seq x y z
N MET A 1 65.69 14.13 -11.57
CA MET A 1 65.14 12.78 -11.35
C MET A 1 64.13 12.69 -10.20
N PHE A 2 64.51 12.75 -8.91
CA PHE A 2 63.53 12.60 -7.79
C PHE A 2 62.41 13.66 -7.79
N ILE A 3 62.74 14.93 -8.05
CA ILE A 3 61.76 16.03 -8.11
C ILE A 3 60.80 15.88 -9.30
N GLU A 4 61.25 15.32 -10.42
CA GLU A 4 60.41 15.08 -11.60
C GLU A 4 59.40 13.96 -11.36
N ILE A 5 59.84 12.88 -10.70
CA ILE A 5 58.96 11.78 -10.27
C ILE A 5 57.90 12.30 -9.29
N LEU A 6 58.27 13.20 -8.38
CA LEU A 6 57.34 13.79 -7.42
C LEU A 6 56.29 14.69 -8.11
N LYS A 7 56.71 15.49 -9.09
CA LYS A 7 55.80 16.35 -9.88
C LYS A 7 54.75 15.57 -10.66
N ILE A 8 55.04 14.34 -11.08
CA ILE A 8 54.10 13.46 -11.79
C ILE A 8 53.22 12.66 -10.81
N SER A 9 53.78 12.25 -9.67
CA SER A 9 53.07 11.41 -8.69
C SER A 9 52.00 12.18 -7.92
N ILE A 10 52.22 13.47 -7.62
CA ILE A 10 51.25 14.32 -6.90
C ILE A 10 49.92 14.45 -7.66
N PRO A 11 49.88 14.87 -8.95
CA PRO A 11 48.62 14.99 -9.69
C PRO A 11 47.97 13.62 -9.92
N ALA A 12 48.76 12.54 -10.10
CA ALA A 12 48.21 11.19 -10.22
C ALA A 12 47.47 10.75 -8.93
N LEU A 13 48.03 11.07 -7.76
CA LEU A 13 47.40 10.76 -6.48
C LEU A 13 46.15 11.60 -6.24
N LEU A 14 46.16 12.88 -6.64
CA LEU A 14 44.98 13.75 -6.62
C LEU A 14 43.85 13.19 -7.49
N LEU A 15 44.17 12.79 -8.72
CA LEU A 15 43.20 12.18 -9.63
C LEU A 15 42.63 10.89 -9.04
N MET A 16 43.46 10.04 -8.43
CA MET A 16 43.02 8.82 -7.75
C MET A 16 42.01 9.14 -6.63
N ILE A 17 42.29 10.14 -5.80
CA ILE A 17 41.36 10.58 -4.74
C ILE A 17 40.04 11.07 -5.34
N THR A 18 40.10 11.92 -6.37
CA THR A 18 38.91 12.44 -7.05
C THR A 18 38.04 11.31 -7.60
N ILE A 19 38.64 10.34 -8.29
CA ILE A 19 37.93 9.18 -8.84
C ILE A 19 37.24 8.38 -7.73
N ILE A 20 37.93 8.12 -6.61
CA ILE A 20 37.35 7.38 -5.48
C ILE A 20 36.14 8.13 -4.89
N VAL A 21 36.23 9.45 -4.73
CA VAL A 21 35.13 10.28 -4.21
C VAL A 21 33.93 10.25 -5.15
N VAL A 22 34.16 10.45 -6.46
CA VAL A 22 33.10 10.43 -7.47
C VAL A 22 32.41 9.07 -7.51
N LEU A 23 33.17 7.97 -7.51
CA LEU A 23 32.61 6.62 -7.51
C LEU A 23 31.76 6.35 -6.26
N LYS A 24 32.22 6.78 -5.09
CA LYS A 24 31.43 6.68 -3.85
C LYS A 24 30.13 7.47 -3.93
N GLN A 25 30.16 8.66 -4.50
CA GLN A 25 28.98 9.51 -4.65
C GLN A 25 27.96 8.92 -5.63
N ILE A 26 28.43 8.37 -6.75
CA ILE A 26 27.58 7.66 -7.72
C ILE A 26 26.93 6.45 -7.06
N HIS A 27 27.71 5.62 -6.37
CA HIS A 27 27.18 4.41 -5.73
C HIS A 27 26.14 4.73 -4.66
N LYS A 28 26.38 5.77 -3.85
CA LYS A 28 25.39 6.25 -2.88
C LYS A 28 24.10 6.71 -3.57
N LYS A 29 24.21 7.48 -4.65
CA LYS A 29 23.05 7.95 -5.42
C LYS A 29 22.25 6.79 -6.03
N GLU A 30 22.90 5.77 -6.57
CA GLU A 30 22.22 4.57 -7.09
C GLU A 30 21.46 3.82 -6.01
N ILE A 31 22.04 3.68 -4.81
CA ILE A 31 21.37 3.04 -3.68
C ILE A 31 20.13 3.84 -3.28
N ASP A 32 20.24 5.16 -3.20
CA ASP A 32 19.12 6.02 -2.81
C ASP A 32 17.99 6.00 -3.85
N ILE A 33 18.32 5.99 -5.15
CA ILE A 33 17.34 5.83 -6.23
C ILE A 33 16.64 4.46 -6.10
N LYS A 34 17.39 3.37 -5.94
CA LYS A 34 16.82 2.02 -5.79
C LYS A 34 15.87 1.93 -4.59
N LYS A 35 16.21 2.57 -3.46
CA LYS A 35 15.34 2.65 -2.27
C LYS A 35 14.05 3.40 -2.58
N ILE A 36 14.13 4.55 -3.24
CA ILE A 36 12.94 5.34 -3.63
C ILE A 36 12.05 4.52 -4.56
N GLU A 37 12.62 3.82 -5.54
CA GLU A 37 11.86 2.96 -6.44
C GLU A 37 11.22 1.77 -5.71
N GLN A 38 11.89 1.17 -4.73
CA GLN A 38 11.32 0.10 -3.90
C GLN A 38 10.13 0.61 -3.08
N ILE A 39 10.25 1.79 -2.46
CA ILE A 39 9.15 2.43 -1.73
C ILE A 39 7.99 2.73 -2.68
N SER A 40 8.27 3.30 -3.85
CA SER A 40 7.25 3.58 -4.86
C SER A 40 6.57 2.31 -5.36
N ARG A 41 7.33 1.24 -5.62
CA ARG A 41 6.78 -0.08 -6.00
C ARG A 41 5.87 -0.64 -4.92
N ASN A 42 6.30 -0.61 -3.65
CA ASN A 42 5.47 -1.07 -2.53
C ASN A 42 4.20 -0.24 -2.40
N GLN A 43 4.27 1.09 -2.53
CA GLN A 43 3.08 1.94 -2.52
C GLN A 43 2.13 1.63 -3.68
N LYS A 44 2.64 1.38 -4.89
CA LYS A 44 1.82 0.98 -6.04
C LYS A 44 1.06 -0.33 -5.82
N LEU A 45 1.56 -1.23 -4.98
CA LEU A 45 0.89 -2.48 -4.64
C LEU A 45 -0.07 -2.33 -3.45
N ILE A 46 0.35 -1.62 -2.40
CA ILE A 46 -0.42 -1.51 -1.14
C ILE A 46 -1.58 -0.52 -1.25
N THR A 47 -1.38 0.61 -1.93
CA THR A 47 -2.42 1.64 -2.10
C THR A 47 -3.69 1.11 -2.76
N PRO A 48 -3.66 0.41 -3.92
CA PRO A 48 -4.89 -0.11 -4.52
C PRO A 48 -5.57 -1.15 -3.63
N LEU A 49 -4.81 -2.00 -2.94
CA LEU A 49 -5.38 -2.97 -2.00
C LEU A 49 -6.12 -2.27 -0.85
N ARG A 50 -5.55 -1.19 -0.30
CA ARG A 50 -6.22 -0.37 0.73
C ARG A 50 -7.49 0.28 0.19
N LEU A 51 -7.44 0.86 -1.01
CA LEU A 51 -8.60 1.48 -1.65
C LEU A 51 -9.72 0.46 -1.89
N GLN A 52 -9.37 -0.73 -2.37
CA GLN A 52 -10.32 -1.83 -2.57
C GLN A 52 -10.95 -2.28 -1.24
N SER A 53 -10.17 -2.38 -0.16
CA SER A 53 -10.70 -2.68 1.18
C SER A 53 -11.65 -1.58 1.68
N TYR A 54 -11.34 -0.31 1.44
CA TYR A 54 -12.24 0.80 1.77
C TYR A 54 -13.54 0.75 0.95
N GLU A 55 -13.48 0.44 -0.34
CA GLU A 55 -14.66 0.25 -1.18
C GLU A 55 -15.58 -0.85 -0.62
N ARG A 56 -15.02 -2.00 -0.24
CA ARG A 56 -15.79 -3.09 0.41
C ARG A 56 -16.45 -2.64 1.72
N LEU A 57 -15.73 -1.90 2.55
CA LEU A 57 -16.31 -1.34 3.79
C LEU A 57 -17.45 -0.36 3.50
N ILE A 58 -17.31 0.51 2.50
CA ILE A 58 -18.37 1.43 2.09
C ILE A 58 -19.60 0.66 1.60
N LEU A 59 -19.41 -0.36 0.75
CA LEU A 59 -20.51 -1.22 0.27
C LEU A 59 -21.21 -1.96 1.40
N PHE A 60 -20.45 -2.47 2.38
CA PHE A 60 -21.02 -3.08 3.58
C PHE A 60 -21.90 -2.09 4.35
N LEU A 61 -21.41 -0.86 4.60
CA LEU A 61 -22.16 0.19 5.29
C LEU A 61 -23.44 0.57 4.53
N GLU A 62 -23.37 0.69 3.20
CA GLU A 62 -24.53 0.98 2.35
C GLU A 62 -25.59 -0.13 2.45
N ARG A 63 -25.14 -1.40 2.50
CA ARG A 63 -26.03 -2.56 2.58
C ARG A 63 -26.67 -2.74 3.94
N ILE A 64 -25.97 -2.51 5.05
CA ILE A 64 -26.57 -2.64 6.39
C ILE A 64 -27.43 -1.42 6.77
N GLY A 65 -27.41 -0.36 5.97
CA GLY A 65 -28.20 0.84 6.20
C GLY A 65 -29.70 0.50 6.32
N PRO A 66 -30.40 0.97 7.37
CA PRO A 66 -31.77 0.55 7.66
C PRO A 66 -32.73 0.82 6.51
N ASN A 67 -32.58 1.94 5.80
CA ASN A 67 -33.42 2.29 4.65
C ASN A 67 -33.39 1.23 3.55
N HIS A 68 -32.20 0.73 3.19
CA HIS A 68 -32.05 -0.31 2.17
C HIS A 68 -32.37 -1.71 2.72
N LEU A 69 -31.99 -1.96 3.98
CA LEU A 69 -32.16 -3.26 4.61
C LEU A 69 -33.63 -3.60 4.85
N ILE A 70 -34.43 -2.64 5.33
CA ILE A 70 -35.87 -2.81 5.54
C ILE A 70 -36.56 -3.21 4.24
N ILE A 71 -36.31 -2.48 3.16
CA ILE A 71 -36.96 -2.72 1.86
C ILE A 71 -36.63 -4.11 1.30
N ARG A 72 -35.39 -4.58 1.46
CA ARG A 72 -34.97 -5.89 0.94
C ARG A 72 -35.44 -7.07 1.79
N VAL A 73 -35.54 -6.88 3.11
CA VAL A 73 -35.82 -7.97 4.06
C VAL A 73 -37.32 -8.10 4.36
N GLN A 74 -38.08 -7.01 4.24
CA GLN A 74 -39.51 -7.01 4.53
C GLN A 74 -40.28 -7.93 3.59
N GLN A 75 -41.13 -8.76 4.17
CA GLN A 75 -42.06 -9.63 3.46
C GLN A 75 -43.51 -9.33 3.89
N PRO A 76 -44.51 -9.61 3.02
CA PRO A 76 -45.91 -9.49 3.39
C PRO A 76 -46.22 -10.35 4.64
N ASN A 77 -47.03 -9.81 5.55
CA ASN A 77 -47.45 -10.47 6.80
C ASN A 77 -46.33 -10.78 7.83
N MET A 78 -45.14 -10.19 7.68
CA MET A 78 -44.06 -10.35 8.65
C MET A 78 -44.31 -9.48 9.89
N SER A 79 -44.21 -10.07 11.09
CA SER A 79 -44.25 -9.30 12.34
C SER A 79 -42.97 -8.47 12.55
N ALA A 80 -43.05 -7.44 13.39
CA ALA A 80 -41.89 -6.60 13.71
C ALA A 80 -40.71 -7.42 14.28
N LEU A 81 -41.00 -8.46 15.07
CA LEU A 81 -39.99 -9.33 15.66
C LEU A 81 -39.31 -10.21 14.60
N GLU A 82 -40.08 -10.75 13.65
CA GLU A 82 -39.54 -11.56 12.55
C GLU A 82 -38.68 -10.71 11.61
N LEU A 83 -39.13 -9.48 11.33
CA LEU A 83 -38.37 -8.51 10.53
C LEU A 83 -37.02 -8.21 11.19
N GLN A 84 -37.02 -7.91 12.48
CA GLN A 84 -35.79 -7.65 13.25
C GLN A 84 -34.83 -8.86 13.21
N LYS A 85 -35.33 -10.08 13.43
CA LYS A 85 -34.51 -11.30 13.38
C LYS A 85 -33.90 -11.50 11.99
N SER A 86 -34.71 -11.31 10.94
CA SER A 86 -34.27 -11.47 9.56
C SER A 86 -33.21 -10.43 9.17
N MET A 87 -33.37 -9.18 9.62
CA MET A 87 -32.36 -8.11 9.43
C MET A 87 -31.04 -8.45 10.10
N LEU A 88 -31.07 -8.89 11.35
CA LEU A 88 -29.86 -9.27 12.09
C LEU A 88 -29.15 -10.45 11.43
N ALA A 89 -29.90 -11.45 10.93
CA ALA A 89 -29.34 -12.56 10.18
C ALA A 89 -28.65 -12.07 8.89
N ASN A 90 -29.30 -11.17 8.13
CA ASN A 90 -28.75 -10.59 6.92
C ASN A 90 -27.45 -9.81 7.16
N ILE A 91 -27.42 -8.97 8.20
CA ILE A 91 -26.22 -8.21 8.60
C ILE A 91 -25.06 -9.16 8.91
N ARG A 92 -25.33 -10.25 9.63
CA ARG A 92 -24.31 -11.24 9.97
C ARG A 92 -23.76 -11.95 8.74
N THR A 93 -24.62 -12.34 7.81
CA THR A 93 -24.21 -12.95 6.54
C THR A 93 -23.38 -12.00 5.69
N GLU A 94 -23.77 -10.74 5.55
CA GLU A 94 -22.98 -9.72 4.81
C GLU A 94 -21.63 -9.45 5.49
N TYR A 95 -21.58 -9.48 6.83
CA TYR A 95 -20.33 -9.35 7.58
C TYR A 95 -19.40 -10.55 7.32
N GLU A 96 -19.90 -11.79 7.40
CA GLU A 96 -19.10 -12.98 7.12
C GLU A 96 -18.61 -13.02 5.65
N HIS A 97 -19.44 -12.54 4.72
CA HIS A 97 -19.04 -12.37 3.32
C HIS A 97 -17.94 -11.32 3.15
N ASN A 98 -18.04 -10.16 3.80
CA ASN A 98 -16.99 -9.14 3.74
C ASN A 98 -15.70 -9.60 4.40
N LEU A 99 -15.80 -10.28 5.55
CA LEU A 99 -14.65 -10.80 6.29
C LEU A 99 -13.89 -11.85 5.47
N SER A 100 -14.61 -12.80 4.85
CA SER A 100 -13.99 -13.80 3.99
C SER A 100 -13.31 -13.16 2.77
N GLN A 101 -13.94 -12.18 2.12
CA GLN A 101 -13.35 -11.47 0.99
C GLN A 101 -12.12 -10.65 1.36
N GLN A 102 -12.05 -10.09 2.57
CA GLN A 102 -10.88 -9.33 3.04
C GLN A 102 -9.70 -10.22 3.44
N LEU A 103 -9.96 -11.49 3.76
CA LEU A 103 -8.93 -12.49 4.12
C LEU A 103 -8.22 -13.08 2.89
N TYR A 104 -8.87 -13.07 1.72
CA TYR A 104 -8.32 -13.53 0.43
C TYR A 104 -7.89 -12.35 -0.45
#